data_AF-A0A7Y5G7L8-F1
#
_entry.id   AF-A0A7Y5G7L8-F1
#
_cell.length_a   1.000
_cell.length_b   1.000
_cell.length_c   1.000
_cell.angle_alpha   90.00
_cell.angle_beta   90.00
_cell.angle_gamma   90.00
#
_symmetry.space_group_name_H-M   'P 1'
#
loop_
_entity.id
_entity.type
_entity.pdbx_description
1 polymer ?
#
loop_
_entity_poly.entity_id
_entity_poly.type
_entity_poly.pdbx_seq_one_letter_code
_entity_poly.pdbx_strand_id
1 'polypeptide(L)'
;MRVFLAILALTLFACDKNDESDKQVALSGTVKFIALEGGFYGIEGDDGVHYDPIDFDERFKQDGLRVRVKGRIDPSIGTIHMWGYSLIITHIEEETWPVDFY
;
A
#
# COMPACT_ATOMS: atom_id res chain seq x y z
N MET A 1 42.80 32.28 23.50
CA MET A 1 43.14 32.39 22.07
C MET A 1 43.12 30.97 21.49
N ARG A 2 41.94 30.40 21.23
CA ARG A 2 41.20 30.44 19.96
C ARG A 2 42.06 29.98 18.77
N VAL A 3 41.95 28.70 18.42
CA VAL A 3 41.77 28.28 17.01
C VAL A 3 40.79 27.10 17.02
N PHE A 4 39.50 27.40 16.86
CA PHE A 4 38.52 26.41 16.43
C PHE A 4 38.77 26.21 14.92
N LEU A 5 39.24 25.04 14.52
CA LEU A 5 39.34 24.67 13.11
C LEU A 5 38.07 23.91 12.73
N ALA A 6 37.09 24.69 12.29
CA ALA A 6 35.98 24.22 11.49
C ALA A 6 36.51 24.01 10.06
N ILE A 7 36.48 22.77 9.57
CA ILE A 7 36.42 22.53 8.12
C ILE A 7 35.13 21.78 7.85
N LEU A 8 34.24 22.56 7.25
CA LEU A 8 32.96 22.29 6.65
C LEU A 8 33.19 21.68 5.26
N ALA A 9 32.72 20.44 5.06
CA ALA A 9 32.27 19.90 3.78
C ALA A 9 31.15 18.91 4.17
N LEU A 10 29.86 19.28 4.21
CA LEU A 10 29.00 19.57 3.04
C LEU A 10 29.35 18.60 1.90
N THR A 11 28.59 17.58 1.52
CA THR A 11 27.21 17.17 1.82
C THR A 11 27.10 15.74 1.29
N LEU A 12 26.51 14.87 2.10
CA LEU A 12 25.46 13.93 1.73
C LEU A 12 25.69 13.10 0.47
N PHE A 13 25.92 11.81 0.71
CA PHE A 13 25.21 10.75 0.01
C PHE A 13 23.80 11.23 -0.39
N ALA A 14 23.60 11.48 -1.67
CA ALA A 14 22.28 11.53 -2.24
C ALA A 14 22.39 10.88 -3.61
N CYS A 15 22.34 9.55 -3.61
CA CYS A 15 21.83 8.84 -4.77
C CYS A 15 20.34 9.16 -4.82
N ASP A 16 19.97 10.28 -5.43
CA ASP A 16 18.56 10.56 -5.67
C ASP A 16 18.19 9.92 -7.00
N LYS A 17 17.90 8.61 -6.95
CA LYS A 17 17.02 8.05 -7.97
C LYS A 17 15.66 8.64 -7.64
N ASN A 18 15.25 9.64 -8.42
CA ASN A 18 13.84 9.98 -8.55
C ASN A 18 13.12 8.77 -9.11
N ASP A 19 12.80 7.81 -8.25
CA ASP A 19 11.78 6.81 -8.50
C ASP A 19 10.46 7.42 -8.00
N GLU A 20 9.98 8.45 -8.72
CA GLU A 20 8.53 8.73 -8.81
C GLU A 20 7.85 7.59 -9.58
N SER A 21 8.13 6.35 -9.19
CA SER A 21 7.70 5.17 -9.90
C SER A 21 6.61 4.52 -9.08
N ASP A 22 5.38 4.78 -9.50
CA ASP A 22 4.30 3.80 -9.54
C ASP A 22 4.78 2.37 -9.20
N LYS A 23 4.72 2.00 -7.91
CA LYS A 23 5.35 0.76 -7.44
C LYS A 23 4.36 -0.37 -7.66
N GLN A 24 4.59 -1.18 -8.69
CA GLN A 24 3.79 -2.38 -8.91
C GLN A 24 3.93 -3.34 -7.73
N VAL A 25 2.80 -3.88 -7.29
CA VAL A 25 2.70 -4.82 -6.18
C VAL A 25 1.78 -5.99 -6.53
N ALA A 26 2.11 -7.15 -5.99
CA ALA A 26 1.24 -8.31 -5.93
C ALA A 26 1.22 -8.80 -4.48
N LEU A 27 0.02 -8.97 -3.91
CA LEU A 27 -0.16 -9.30 -2.50
C LEU A 27 -1.35 -10.24 -2.29
N SER A 28 -1.29 -11.03 -1.22
CA SER A 28 -2.44 -11.70 -0.63
C SER A 28 -2.86 -10.93 0.62
N GLY A 29 -4.15 -10.88 0.89
CA GLY A 29 -4.66 -10.15 2.04
C GLY A 29 -6.13 -10.41 2.32
N THR A 30 -6.63 -9.73 3.35
CA THR A 30 -8.01 -9.81 3.81
C THR A 30 -8.69 -8.46 3.64
N VAL A 31 -9.85 -8.47 3.00
CA VAL A 31 -10.70 -7.28 2.94
C VAL A 31 -11.27 -7.00 4.33
N LYS A 32 -11.17 -5.75 4.76
CA LYS A 32 -11.65 -5.27 6.06
C LYS A 32 -12.59 -4.11 5.90
N PHE A 33 -13.69 -4.11 6.64
CA PHE A 33 -14.48 -2.90 6.85
C PHE A 33 -13.89 -2.07 7.98
N ILE A 34 -13.60 -0.80 7.71
CA ILE A 34 -13.04 0.15 8.67
C ILE A 34 -14.08 1.23 8.95
N ALA A 35 -14.53 1.33 10.19
CA ALA A 35 -15.56 2.28 10.63
C ALA A 35 -15.03 3.71 10.88
N LEU A 36 -14.14 4.20 10.02
CA LEU A 36 -13.64 5.58 10.03
C LEU A 36 -14.31 6.40 8.91
N GLU A 37 -14.51 7.70 9.12
CA GLU A 37 -15.02 8.64 8.11
C GLU A 37 -16.36 8.26 7.43
N GLY A 38 -17.21 7.47 8.10
CA GLY A 38 -18.47 6.97 7.52
C GLY A 38 -18.40 5.54 6.98
N GLY A 39 -17.23 4.90 7.08
CA GLY A 39 -17.05 3.50 6.73
C GLY A 39 -16.45 3.32 5.34
N PHE A 40 -15.34 2.57 5.25
CA PHE A 40 -14.76 2.18 3.98
C PHE A 40 -14.23 0.75 4.04
N TYR A 41 -13.90 0.19 2.87
CA TYR A 41 -13.27 -1.11 2.77
C TYR A 41 -11.81 -0.96 2.36
N GLY A 42 -10.93 -1.57 3.14
CA GLY A 42 -9.50 -1.63 2.88
C GLY A 42 -8.99 -3.06 2.80
N ILE A 43 -7.73 -3.24 2.44
CA ILE A 43 -7.09 -4.56 2.38
C ILE A 43 -5.94 -4.58 3.37
N GLU A 44 -6.02 -5.49 4.34
CA GLU A 44 -4.91 -5.82 5.23
C GLU A 44 -4.10 -6.94 4.57
N GLY A 45 -2.89 -6.60 4.13
CA GLY A 45 -1.97 -7.56 3.51
C GLY A 45 -1.48 -8.58 4.52
N ASP A 46 -1.11 -9.77 4.04
CA ASP A 46 -0.50 -10.81 4.89
C ASP A 46 0.88 -10.40 5.44
N ASP A 47 1.45 -9.34 4.88
CA ASP A 47 2.65 -8.66 5.37
C ASP A 47 2.37 -7.68 6.53
N GLY A 48 1.11 -7.52 6.94
CA GLY A 48 0.67 -6.59 7.97
C GLY A 48 0.55 -5.14 7.50
N VAL A 49 0.66 -4.88 6.20
CA VAL A 49 0.53 -3.53 5.63
C VAL A 49 -0.92 -3.27 5.24
N HIS A 50 -1.38 -2.04 5.49
CA HIS A 50 -2.70 -1.59 5.05
C HIS A 50 -2.63 -0.97 3.64
N TYR A 51 -3.58 -1.36 2.81
CA TYR A 51 -3.77 -0.84 1.46
C TYR A 51 -5.16 -0.23 1.36
N ASP A 52 -5.21 1.04 0.97
CA ASP A 52 -6.44 1.80 0.72
C ASP A 52 -6.75 1.74 -0.78
N PRO A 53 -7.73 0.92 -1.22
CA PRO A 53 -7.90 0.64 -2.62
C PRO A 53 -8.66 1.74 -3.36
N ILE A 54 -8.09 2.20 -4.47
CA ILE A 54 -8.73 3.13 -5.39
C ILE A 54 -9.55 2.32 -6.40
N ASP A 55 -10.79 2.77 -6.68
CA ASP A 55 -11.74 2.11 -7.58
C ASP A 55 -12.06 0.65 -7.20
N PHE A 56 -12.30 0.42 -5.91
CA PHE A 56 -12.57 -0.91 -5.39
C PHE A 56 -13.93 -1.46 -5.86
N ASP A 57 -13.92 -2.54 -6.64
CA ASP A 57 -15.11 -3.22 -7.12
C ASP A 57 -15.97 -3.76 -5.96
N GLU A 58 -17.24 -3.36 -5.93
CA GLU A 58 -18.24 -3.66 -4.90
C GLU A 58 -18.35 -5.16 -4.59
N ARG A 59 -18.12 -6.05 -5.57
CA ARG A 59 -18.22 -7.50 -5.36
C ARG A 59 -17.19 -8.03 -4.34
N PHE A 60 -16.08 -7.32 -4.14
CA PHE A 60 -15.04 -7.68 -3.18
C PHE A 60 -15.18 -6.94 -1.85
N LYS A 61 -16.11 -5.98 -1.71
CA LYS A 61 -16.35 -5.22 -0.47
C LYS A 61 -17.13 -6.05 0.55
N GLN A 62 -16.51 -7.14 0.98
CA GLN A 62 -17.05 -8.09 1.94
C GLN A 62 -16.03 -8.25 3.07
N ASP A 63 -16.41 -7.88 4.30
CA ASP A 63 -15.52 -8.00 5.45
C ASP A 63 -15.10 -9.46 5.66
N GLY A 64 -13.80 -9.69 5.80
CA GLY A 64 -13.20 -11.01 5.95
C GLY A 64 -12.89 -11.76 4.65
N LEU A 65 -13.21 -11.19 3.48
CA LEU A 65 -12.93 -11.85 2.20
C LEU A 65 -11.42 -11.95 1.95
N ARG A 66 -10.96 -13.17 1.65
CA ARG A 66 -9.57 -13.43 1.23
C ARG A 66 -9.40 -13.10 -0.25
N VAL A 67 -8.37 -12.33 -0.57
CA VAL A 67 -8.13 -11.86 -1.94
C VAL A 67 -6.66 -11.94 -2.33
N ARG A 68 -6.41 -12.17 -3.61
CA ARG A 68 -5.13 -11.90 -4.26
C ARG A 68 -5.27 -10.68 -5.15
N VAL A 69 -4.35 -9.75 -5.01
CA VAL A 69 -4.42 -8.45 -5.67
C VAL A 69 -3.13 -8.18 -6.40
N LYS A 70 -3.25 -7.63 -7.61
CA LYS A 70 -2.17 -6.93 -8.31
C LYS A 70 -2.60 -5.49 -8.50
N GLY A 71 -1.65 -4.59 -8.35
CA GLY A 71 -1.91 -3.17 -8.45
C GLY A 71 -0.64 -2.38 -8.42
N ARG A 72 -0.80 -1.09 -8.18
CA ARG A 72 0.29 -0.14 -8.14
C ARG A 72 0.07 0.85 -7.00
N ILE A 73 1.14 1.12 -6.26
CA ILE A 73 1.13 2.11 -5.19
C ILE A 73 1.52 3.45 -5.80
N ASP A 74 0.66 4.44 -5.61
CA ASP A 74 0.92 5.82 -6.02
C ASP A 74 0.93 6.73 -4.78
N PRO A 75 2.11 7.13 -4.28
CA PRO A 75 2.22 7.98 -3.10
C PRO A 75 1.76 9.42 -3.36
N SER A 76 1.56 9.83 -4.62
CA SER A 76 1.02 11.16 -4.96
C SER A 76 -0.49 11.26 -4.74
N ILE A 77 -1.18 10.11 -4.65
CA ILE A 77 -2.61 10.05 -4.37
C ILE A 77 -2.82 10.04 -2.86
N GLY A 78 -3.34 11.14 -2.32
CA GLY A 78 -3.89 11.16 -0.97
C GLY A 78 -5.33 10.66 -0.98
N THR A 79 -5.65 9.70 -0.11
CA THR A 79 -7.05 9.32 0.18
C THR A 79 -7.57 10.10 1.37
N ILE A 80 -8.89 10.26 1.45
CA ILE A 80 -9.51 10.89 2.63
C ILE A 80 -9.26 10.04 3.89
N HIS A 81 -9.25 8.70 3.75
CA HIS A 81 -9.14 7.78 4.87
C HIS A 81 -7.77 7.78 5.55
N MET A 82 -6.70 8.13 4.81
CA MET A 82 -5.33 8.19 5.32
C MET A 82 -4.90 6.94 6.11
N TRP A 83 -5.35 5.75 5.68
CA TRP A 83 -5.25 4.51 6.46
C TRP A 83 -4.10 3.57 6.03
N GLY A 84 -3.49 3.82 4.87
CA GLY A 84 -2.45 2.96 4.32
C GLY A 84 -1.91 3.46 2.98
N TYR A 85 -1.31 2.57 2.20
CA TYR A 85 -0.87 2.90 0.85
C TYR A 85 -2.06 2.98 -0.11
N SER A 86 -2.16 4.08 -0.84
CA SER A 86 -3.09 4.23 -1.96
C SER A 86 -2.78 3.20 -3.03
N LEU A 87 -3.67 2.21 -3.18
CA LEU A 87 -3.48 1.07 -4.07
C LEU A 87 -4.46 1.18 -5.23
N ILE A 88 -3.96 1.48 -6.42
CA ILE A 88 -4.78 1.36 -7.64
C ILE A 88 -4.78 -0.11 -8.05
N ILE A 89 -5.93 -0.75 -7.96
CA ILE A 89 -6.11 -2.16 -8.31
C ILE A 89 -6.11 -2.32 -9.83
N THR A 90 -5.25 -3.18 -10.35
CA THR A 90 -5.25 -3.59 -11.76
C THR A 90 -5.84 -4.99 -11.95
N HIS A 91 -5.75 -5.83 -10.94
CA HIS A 91 -6.37 -7.15 -10.91
C HIS A 91 -6.67 -7.56 -9.48
N ILE A 92 -7.81 -8.19 -9.27
CA ILE A 92 -8.22 -8.73 -7.99
C ILE A 92 -9.08 -9.97 -8.21
N GLU A 93 -8.83 -10.98 -7.39
CA GLU A 93 -9.58 -12.22 -7.34
C GLU A 93 -9.77 -12.67 -5.90
N GLU A 94 -10.85 -13.40 -5.65
CA GLU A 94 -11.04 -14.11 -4.39
C GLU A 94 -10.01 -15.23 -4.29
N GLU A 95 -9.32 -15.29 -3.15
CA GLU A 95 -8.45 -16.39 -2.80
C GLU A 95 -9.33 -17.55 -2.32
N THR A 96 -9.84 -18.31 -3.29
CA THR A 96 -10.47 -19.59 -3.00
C THR A 96 -9.39 -20.56 -2.54
N TRP A 97 -9.69 -21.31 -1.48
CA TRP A 97 -8.87 -22.46 -1.09
C TRP A 97 -8.65 -23.35 -2.31
N PRO A 98 -7.44 -23.91 -2.52
CA PRO A 98 -7.27 -24.88 -3.57
C PRO A 98 -8.26 -26.00 -3.30
N VAL A 99 -9.16 -26.26 -4.26
CA VAL A 99 -9.83 -27.55 -4.37
C VAL A 99 -8.76 -28.54 -4.77
N ASP A 100 -7.89 -28.88 -3.84
CA ASP A 100 -7.06 -30.06 -3.92
C ASP A 100 -8.06 -31.23 -3.85
N PHE A 101 -8.41 -31.75 -5.03
CA PHE A 101 -9.11 -33.00 -5.15
C PHE A 101 -8.21 -34.07 -4.50
N TYR A 102 -8.65 -34.58 -3.34
CA TYR A 102 -8.05 -35.70 -2.61
C TYR A 102 -7.83 -36.93 -3.50
#